data_AF-A0A1G0P4A8-F1
#
_entry.id   AF-A0A1G0P4A8-F1
#
_cell.length_a   1.000
_cell.length_b   1.000
_cell.length_c   1.000
_cell.angle_alpha   90.00
_cell.angle_beta   90.00
_cell.angle_gamma   90.00
#
_symmetry.space_group_name_H-M   'P 1'
#
loop_
_entity.id
_entity.type
_entity.pdbx_description
1 polymer ?
#
loop_
_entity_poly.entity_id
_entity_poly.type
_entity_poly.pdbx_seq_one_letter_code
_entity_poly.pdbx_strand_id
1 'polypeptide(L)'
;MQLVPDWAPNIHPMIIHFPLVLLIFAVLFDTAGLILKKFTWLEKSALLLYLLGTIAAGVAFLTGRTAADGLDIPVIALRAVNDHADWAEITLWFFIIYTIVRFSFAFGFKFIPFAKIIIIPVILIGFTGIYFLYNTGDRGANLVFGYGLGTGNIIKSGDETKGTTGKEQISDSTFTVRKNGSWKLIADTGVIKVLSEKFKRVVGSLEELSPMYDPDNSVLMFHKIKEVLFVYDNKLKGVQVTAKVNIDDLNGELELVHHFIDKNNYDFLGLRNGEISLSRISNGEIKIFEKEKFQSKGWIEIKVVSEGTHFRGYVNNKMIVHGHGSESNPGSVGIKITGTGIISIKVIDAEAL
;
A
#
# COMPACT_ATOMS: atom_id res chain seq x y z
N MET A 1 0.51 9.08 29.59
CA MET A 1 1.86 9.57 29.28
C MET A 1 2.10 9.30 27.80
N GLN A 2 2.44 10.33 27.03
CA GLN A 2 2.87 10.17 25.64
C GLN A 2 4.22 9.46 25.67
N LEU A 3 4.30 8.26 25.08
CA LEU A 3 5.53 7.44 25.07
C LEU A 3 6.57 7.94 24.04
N VAL A 4 6.24 9.01 23.30
CA VAL A 4 7.00 9.52 22.16
C VAL A 4 7.08 11.05 22.27
N PRO A 5 8.26 11.67 22.03
CA PRO A 5 8.38 13.12 21.97
C PRO A 5 7.49 13.73 20.88
N ASP A 6 7.02 14.96 21.08
CA ASP A 6 6.08 15.63 20.16
C ASP A 6 6.61 15.79 18.72
N TRP A 7 7.93 15.79 18.54
CA TRP A 7 8.57 15.89 17.22
C TRP A 7 8.66 14.55 16.49
N ALA A 8 8.48 13.42 17.18
CA ALA A 8 8.59 12.09 16.59
C ALA A 8 7.20 11.56 16.21
N PRO A 9 6.89 11.40 14.91
CA PRO A 9 5.57 10.95 14.49
C PRO A 9 5.28 9.49 14.87
N ASN A 10 6.31 8.69 15.12
CA ASN A 10 6.22 7.31 15.59
C ASN A 10 7.57 6.84 16.17
N ILE A 11 7.57 5.69 16.85
CA ILE A 11 8.78 5.12 17.50
C ILE A 11 9.66 4.28 16.58
N HIS A 12 9.19 3.91 15.39
CA HIS A 12 9.87 2.93 14.53
C HIS A 12 11.33 3.33 14.20
N PRO A 13 11.64 4.57 13.79
CA PRO A 13 13.03 5.02 13.57
C PRO A 13 13.95 4.89 14.79
N MET A 14 13.42 4.86 16.00
CA MET A 14 14.22 4.65 17.21
C MET A 14 14.55 3.16 17.39
N ILE A 15 13.57 2.28 17.13
CA ILE A 15 13.68 0.83 17.36
C ILE A 15 14.57 0.14 16.32
N ILE A 16 14.65 0.62 15.08
CA ILE A 16 15.40 -0.05 13.99
C ILE A 16 16.90 -0.22 14.25
N HIS A 17 17.49 0.55 15.17
CA HIS A 17 18.92 0.45 15.51
C HIS A 17 19.25 -0.87 16.23
N PHE A 18 18.31 -1.41 17.01
CA PHE A 18 18.51 -2.63 17.77
C PHE A 18 18.71 -3.86 16.87
N PRO A 19 17.77 -4.24 15.97
CA PRO A 19 17.99 -5.39 15.10
C PRO A 19 19.21 -5.21 14.20
N LEU A 20 19.45 -4.00 13.69
CA LEU A 20 20.59 -3.72 12.81
C LEU A 20 21.92 -4.04 13.49
N VAL A 21 22.16 -3.46 14.67
CA VAL A 21 23.43 -3.66 15.39
C VAL A 21 23.53 -5.09 15.91
N LEU A 22 22.50 -5.60 16.59
CA LEU A 22 22.56 -6.92 17.23
C LEU A 22 22.82 -8.04 16.23
N LEU A 23 22.15 -8.03 15.07
CA LEU A 23 22.27 -9.10 14.08
C LEU A 23 23.58 -9.04 13.29
N ILE A 24 24.10 -7.84 12.99
CA ILE A 24 25.44 -7.70 12.39
C ILE A 24 26.50 -8.26 13.34
N PHE A 25 26.46 -7.85 14.62
CA PHE A 25 27.41 -8.36 15.62
C PHE A 25 27.23 -9.86 15.87
N ALA A 26 26.02 -10.40 15.78
CA ALA A 26 25.78 -11.83 15.88
C ALA A 26 26.58 -12.61 14.82
N VAL A 27 26.49 -12.23 13.54
CA VAL A 27 27.21 -12.87 12.43
C VAL A 27 28.73 -12.73 12.59
N LEU A 28 29.20 -11.55 13.01
CA LEU A 28 30.63 -11.32 13.24
C LEU A 28 31.17 -12.19 14.39
N PHE A 29 30.44 -12.28 15.50
CA PHE A 29 30.86 -13.08 16.66
C PHE A 29 30.78 -14.58 16.34
N ASP A 30 29.79 -15.00 15.56
CA ASP A 30 29.64 -16.39 15.14
C ASP A 30 30.82 -16.81 14.24
N THR A 31 31.19 -15.94 13.29
CA THR A 31 32.36 -16.12 12.42
C THR A 31 33.66 -16.11 13.21
N ALA A 32 33.81 -15.17 14.15
CA ALA A 32 34.97 -15.11 15.03
C ALA A 32 35.09 -16.37 15.90
N GLY A 33 33.97 -16.94 16.37
CA GLY A 33 33.94 -18.20 17.11
C GLY A 33 34.43 -19.41 16.29
N LEU A 34 34.17 -19.42 14.98
CA LEU A 34 34.71 -20.45 14.08
C LEU A 34 36.24 -20.38 13.93
N ILE A 35 36.78 -19.15 13.82
CA ILE A 35 38.22 -18.92 13.61
C ILE A 35 38.98 -19.06 14.93
N LEU A 36 38.48 -18.43 15.99
CA LEU A 36 39.12 -18.33 17.30
C LEU A 36 38.54 -19.35 18.29
N LYS A 37 38.58 -20.64 17.94
CA LYS A 37 37.96 -21.75 18.68
C LYS A 37 38.27 -21.82 20.18
N LYS A 38 39.37 -21.19 20.64
CA LYS A 38 39.72 -21.08 22.06
C LYS A 38 38.75 -20.21 22.88
N PHE A 39 38.01 -19.31 22.24
CA PHE A 39 37.11 -18.36 22.90
C PHE A 39 35.65 -18.82 22.81
N THR A 40 35.27 -19.77 23.66
CA THR A 40 33.91 -20.35 23.69
C THR A 40 32.80 -19.33 24.04
N TRP A 41 33.16 -18.17 24.59
CA TRP A 41 32.23 -17.09 24.89
C TRP A 41 31.68 -16.42 23.60
N LEU A 42 32.43 -16.48 22.49
CA LEU A 42 32.01 -15.90 21.21
C LEU A 42 30.76 -16.58 20.66
N GLU A 43 30.72 -17.92 20.68
CA GLU A 43 29.57 -18.70 20.22
C GLU A 43 28.33 -18.41 21.08
N LYS A 44 28.47 -18.39 22.41
CA LYS A 44 27.36 -18.09 23.33
C LYS A 44 26.83 -16.67 23.12
N SER A 45 27.74 -15.72 22.90
CA SER A 45 27.38 -14.32 22.64
C SER A 45 26.68 -14.18 21.29
N ALA A 46 27.16 -14.85 20.24
CA ALA A 46 26.51 -14.87 18.94
C ALA A 46 25.07 -15.41 19.03
N LEU A 47 24.85 -16.54 19.71
CA LEU A 47 23.51 -17.10 19.92
C LEU A 47 22.57 -16.13 20.66
N LEU A 48 23.06 -15.47 21.71
CA LEU A 48 22.28 -14.48 22.44
C LEU A 48 21.95 -13.26 21.55
N LEU A 49 22.90 -12.79 20.76
CA LEU A 49 22.72 -11.66 19.84
C LEU A 49 21.74 -12.00 18.71
N TYR A 50 21.79 -13.22 18.15
CA TYR A 50 20.78 -13.68 17.19
C TYR A 50 19.39 -13.67 17.82
N LEU A 51 19.23 -14.23 19.02
CA LEU A 51 17.94 -14.27 19.71
C LEU A 51 17.38 -12.87 19.96
N LEU A 52 18.18 -11.99 20.59
CA LEU A 52 17.74 -10.63 20.90
C LEU A 52 17.53 -9.79 19.63
N GLY A 53 18.40 -9.94 18.64
CA GLY A 53 18.30 -9.25 17.35
C GLY A 53 17.05 -9.68 16.56
N THR A 54 16.73 -10.97 16.53
CA THR A 54 15.50 -11.48 15.90
C THR A 54 14.25 -10.96 16.61
N ILE A 55 14.23 -10.95 17.95
CA ILE A 55 13.13 -10.37 18.73
C ILE A 55 12.98 -8.88 18.41
N ALA A 56 14.10 -8.13 18.41
CA ALA A 56 14.10 -6.71 18.08
C ALA A 56 13.64 -6.46 16.64
N ALA A 57 13.96 -7.34 15.68
CA ALA A 57 13.48 -7.27 14.31
C ALA A 57 11.96 -7.46 14.23
N GLY A 58 11.41 -8.38 15.03
CA GLY A 58 9.96 -8.55 15.17
C GLY A 58 9.28 -7.29 15.70
N VAL A 59 9.85 -6.67 16.76
CA VAL A 59 9.32 -5.40 17.30
C VAL A 59 9.44 -4.26 16.28
N ALA A 60 10.57 -4.16 15.57
CA ALA A 60 10.77 -3.17 14.51
C ALA A 60 9.74 -3.35 13.37
N PHE A 61 9.48 -4.58 12.95
CA PHE A 61 8.49 -4.90 11.93
C PHE A 61 7.08 -4.48 12.34
N LEU A 62 6.65 -4.83 13.57
CA LEU A 62 5.34 -4.46 14.08
C LEU A 62 5.16 -2.93 14.19
N THR A 63 6.16 -2.25 14.76
CA THR A 63 6.12 -0.78 14.88
C THR A 63 6.15 -0.08 13.52
N GLY A 64 6.86 -0.64 12.54
CA GLY A 64 6.88 -0.13 11.16
C GLY A 64 5.53 -0.28 10.47
N ARG A 65 4.86 -1.44 10.64
CA ARG A 65 3.51 -1.67 10.12
C ARG A 65 2.49 -0.70 10.73
N THR A 66 2.51 -0.53 12.05
CA THR A 66 1.66 0.46 12.72
C THR A 66 1.90 1.88 12.22
N ALA A 67 3.16 2.25 11.95
CA ALA A 67 3.47 3.56 11.39
C ALA A 67 2.97 3.70 9.95
N ALA A 68 3.13 2.68 9.11
CA ALA A 68 2.67 2.69 7.72
C ALA A 68 1.14 2.79 7.61
N ASP A 69 0.42 2.16 8.52
CA ASP A 69 -1.05 2.15 8.54
C ASP A 69 -1.65 3.41 9.20
N GLY A 70 -0.89 4.04 10.11
CA GLY A 70 -1.36 5.18 10.91
C GLY A 70 -1.02 6.56 10.35
N LEU A 71 -0.05 6.67 9.42
CA LEU A 71 0.40 7.93 8.86
C LEU A 71 -0.26 8.26 7.52
N ASP A 72 -0.49 9.55 7.27
CA ASP A 72 -0.89 10.06 5.96
C ASP A 72 0.34 10.12 5.05
N ILE A 73 0.57 9.04 4.30
CA ILE A 73 1.75 8.86 3.44
C ILE A 73 1.45 9.47 2.06
N PRO A 74 2.32 10.37 1.55
CA PRO A 74 2.19 10.87 0.20
C PRO A 74 2.22 9.75 -0.83
N VAL A 75 1.38 9.91 -1.84
CA VAL A 75 1.29 9.07 -3.04
C VAL A 75 2.67 8.65 -3.57
N ILE A 76 3.56 9.63 -3.75
CA ILE A 76 4.91 9.45 -4.29
C ILE A 76 5.83 8.57 -3.40
N ALA A 77 5.52 8.44 -2.11
CA ALA A 77 6.32 7.67 -1.16
C ALA A 77 5.77 6.23 -0.95
N LEU A 78 4.54 5.93 -1.37
CA LEU A 78 3.88 4.65 -1.07
C LEU A 78 4.65 3.45 -1.61
N ARG A 79 5.21 3.56 -2.83
CA ARG A 79 6.05 2.51 -3.40
C ARG A 79 7.29 2.24 -2.55
N ALA A 80 7.98 3.30 -2.13
CA ALA A 80 9.17 3.17 -1.29
C ALA A 80 8.83 2.55 0.09
N VAL A 81 7.64 2.85 0.64
CA VAL A 81 7.17 2.24 1.90
C VAL A 81 6.92 0.75 1.72
N ASN A 82 6.25 0.34 0.64
CA ASN A 82 6.05 -1.08 0.33
C ASN A 82 7.39 -1.79 0.14
N ASP A 83 8.31 -1.21 -0.63
CA ASP A 83 9.65 -1.78 -0.85
C ASP A 83 10.39 -1.99 0.47
N HIS A 84 10.34 -1.02 1.39
CA HIS A 84 10.94 -1.18 2.72
C HIS A 84 10.26 -2.29 3.53
N ALA A 85 8.92 -2.35 3.52
CA ALA A 85 8.14 -3.35 4.25
C ALA A 85 8.41 -4.78 3.76
N ASP A 86 8.49 -4.99 2.44
CA ASP A 86 8.78 -6.29 1.84
C ASP A 86 10.16 -6.81 2.25
N TRP A 87 11.18 -5.94 2.20
CA TRP A 87 12.53 -6.30 2.64
C TRP A 87 12.61 -6.53 4.16
N ALA A 88 11.85 -5.78 4.95
CA ALA A 88 11.75 -5.99 6.39
C ALA A 88 11.12 -7.35 6.71
N GLU A 89 10.09 -7.77 5.98
CA GLU A 89 9.47 -9.09 6.12
C GLU A 89 10.44 -10.22 5.75
N ILE A 90 11.12 -10.11 4.60
CA ILE A 90 12.16 -11.07 4.16
C ILE A 90 13.25 -11.20 5.22
N THR A 91 13.74 -10.07 5.75
CA THR A 91 14.78 -10.03 6.78
C THR A 91 14.32 -10.70 8.07
N LEU A 92 13.09 -10.38 8.52
CA LEU A 92 12.52 -10.96 9.73
C LEU A 92 12.42 -12.48 9.63
N TRP A 93 11.83 -13.01 8.55
CA TRP A 93 11.68 -14.45 8.37
C TRP A 93 13.03 -15.16 8.22
N PHE A 94 13.98 -14.57 7.49
CA PHE A 94 15.33 -15.11 7.40
C PHE A 94 15.95 -15.28 8.79
N PHE A 95 15.94 -14.23 9.62
CA PHE A 95 16.56 -14.30 10.94
C PHE A 95 15.78 -15.14 11.95
N ILE A 96 14.45 -15.28 11.83
CA ILE A 96 13.69 -16.25 12.62
C ILE A 96 14.19 -17.67 12.33
N ILE A 97 14.22 -18.05 11.05
CA ILE A 97 14.63 -19.39 10.63
C ILE A 97 16.10 -19.62 10.98
N TYR A 98 16.97 -18.64 10.68
CA TYR A 98 18.40 -18.74 10.92
C TYR A 98 18.73 -18.89 12.41
N THR A 99 18.08 -18.10 13.28
CA THR A 99 18.25 -18.22 14.74
C THR A 99 17.83 -19.60 15.23
N ILE A 100 16.69 -20.14 14.78
CA ILE A 100 16.25 -21.49 15.13
C ILE A 100 17.30 -22.53 14.70
N VAL A 101 17.75 -22.47 13.44
CA VAL A 101 18.79 -23.38 12.91
C VAL A 101 20.06 -23.29 13.75
N ARG A 102 20.55 -22.09 14.08
CA ARG A 102 21.77 -21.93 14.89
C ARG A 102 21.62 -22.52 16.29
N PHE A 103 20.49 -22.32 16.95
CA PHE A 103 20.21 -22.95 18.25
C PHE A 103 20.13 -24.48 18.14
N SER A 104 19.51 -25.04 17.10
CA SER A 104 19.47 -26.48 16.88
C SER A 104 20.88 -27.08 16.73
N PHE A 105 21.80 -26.42 16.05
CA PHE A 105 23.20 -26.86 15.97
C PHE A 105 23.95 -26.73 17.31
N ALA A 106 23.70 -25.66 18.07
CA ALA A 106 24.37 -25.43 19.34
C ALA A 106 23.94 -26.43 20.45
N PHE A 107 22.68 -26.88 20.43
CA PHE A 107 22.11 -27.70 21.51
C PHE A 107 21.68 -29.11 21.08
N GLY A 108 21.16 -29.29 19.85
CA GLY A 108 20.55 -30.55 19.41
C GLY A 108 21.48 -31.47 18.60
N PHE A 109 22.39 -30.91 17.79
CA PHE A 109 23.17 -31.70 16.81
C PHE A 109 24.60 -32.04 17.23
N LYS A 110 24.97 -31.85 18.51
CA LYS A 110 26.33 -32.15 19.01
C LYS A 110 26.78 -33.60 18.81
N PHE A 111 25.84 -34.54 18.67
CA PHE A 111 26.11 -35.97 18.51
C PHE A 111 26.20 -36.45 17.04
N ILE A 112 25.94 -35.58 16.05
CA ILE A 112 26.01 -35.95 14.64
C ILE A 112 27.47 -35.87 14.15
N PRO A 113 28.03 -36.95 13.56
CA PRO A 113 29.46 -37.04 13.21
C PRO A 113 29.95 -35.96 12.23
N PHE A 114 29.05 -35.34 11.44
CA PHE A 114 29.38 -34.30 10.45
C PHE A 114 28.95 -32.89 10.86
N ALA A 115 28.38 -32.68 12.05
CA ALA A 115 27.85 -31.38 12.47
C ALA A 115 28.91 -30.25 12.44
N LYS A 116 30.17 -30.58 12.77
CA LYS A 116 31.29 -29.63 12.75
C LYS A 116 31.70 -29.17 11.35
N ILE A 117 31.38 -29.93 10.31
CA ILE A 117 31.63 -29.55 8.91
C ILE A 117 30.45 -28.76 8.38
N ILE A 118 29.22 -29.21 8.67
CA ILE A 118 27.98 -28.56 8.22
C ILE A 118 27.79 -27.17 8.84
N ILE A 119 28.32 -26.91 10.04
CA ILE A 119 28.18 -25.60 10.66
C ILE A 119 28.91 -24.47 9.90
N ILE A 120 29.97 -24.79 9.17
CA ILE A 120 30.74 -23.79 8.41
C ILE A 120 29.88 -23.12 7.33
N PRO A 121 29.26 -23.86 6.37
CA PRO A 121 28.38 -23.24 5.39
C PRO A 121 27.15 -22.59 6.02
N VAL A 122 26.63 -23.11 7.14
CA VAL A 122 25.53 -22.45 7.87
C VAL A 122 25.94 -21.05 8.34
N ILE A 123 27.12 -20.90 8.94
CA ILE A 123 27.60 -19.58 9.39
C ILE A 123 27.87 -18.64 8.21
N LEU A 124 28.37 -19.17 7.09
CA LEU A 124 28.55 -18.38 5.87
C LEU A 124 27.21 -17.87 5.30
N ILE A 125 26.13 -18.66 5.39
CA ILE A 125 24.78 -18.21 5.03
C ILE A 125 24.32 -17.03 5.89
N GLY A 126 24.84 -16.87 7.12
CA GLY A 126 24.57 -15.70 7.97
C GLY A 126 24.90 -14.36 7.31
N PHE A 127 25.89 -14.31 6.40
CA PHE A 127 26.21 -13.09 5.65
C PHE A 127 25.12 -12.70 4.65
N THR A 128 24.32 -13.64 4.15
CA THR A 128 23.11 -13.33 3.38
C THR A 128 22.12 -12.51 4.22
N GLY A 129 22.05 -12.78 5.53
CA GLY A 129 21.26 -11.98 6.46
C GLY A 129 21.73 -10.53 6.57
N ILE A 130 23.05 -10.29 6.55
CA ILE A 130 23.60 -8.93 6.51
C ILE A 130 23.19 -8.21 5.21
N TYR A 131 23.21 -8.92 4.08
CA TYR A 131 22.74 -8.36 2.80
C TYR A 131 21.24 -7.98 2.85
N PHE A 132 20.40 -8.77 3.51
CA PHE A 132 18.98 -8.44 3.71
C PHE A 132 18.79 -7.24 4.66
N LEU A 133 19.56 -7.17 5.75
CA LEU A 133 19.58 -6.00 6.63
C LEU A 133 20.00 -4.74 5.91
N TYR A 134 21.03 -4.82 5.05
CA TYR A 134 21.46 -3.70 4.22
C TYR A 134 20.32 -3.21 3.33
N ASN A 135 19.66 -4.11 2.58
CA ASN A 135 18.56 -3.74 1.69
C ASN A 135 17.35 -3.13 2.44
N THR A 136 17.06 -3.65 3.63
CA THR A 136 16.00 -3.11 4.51
C THR A 136 16.37 -1.73 5.02
N GLY A 137 17.59 -1.57 5.53
CA GLY A 137 18.10 -0.32 6.09
C GLY A 137 18.26 0.78 5.04
N ASP A 138 18.76 0.46 3.85
CA ASP A 138 18.92 1.39 2.72
C ASP A 138 17.57 1.98 2.28
N ARG A 139 16.56 1.12 2.13
CA ARG A 139 15.18 1.57 1.83
C ARG A 139 14.58 2.38 2.97
N GLY A 140 14.81 1.96 4.22
CA GLY A 140 14.39 2.73 5.40
C GLY A 140 15.05 4.12 5.45
N ALA A 141 16.33 4.22 5.09
CA ALA A 141 17.04 5.48 4.98
C ALA A 141 16.46 6.35 3.85
N ASN A 142 16.09 5.76 2.71
CA ASN A 142 15.43 6.50 1.63
C ASN A 142 14.06 7.06 2.07
N LEU A 143 13.29 6.34 2.89
CA LEU A 143 12.05 6.87 3.48
C LEU A 143 12.30 8.14 4.31
N VAL A 144 13.33 8.12 5.14
CA VAL A 144 13.66 9.23 6.05
C VAL A 144 14.31 10.39 5.30
N PHE A 145 15.36 10.14 4.53
CA PHE A 145 16.16 11.18 3.89
C PHE A 145 15.64 11.62 2.52
N GLY A 146 15.01 10.71 1.76
CA GLY A 146 14.44 11.00 0.45
C GLY A 146 13.04 11.60 0.52
N TYR A 147 12.19 11.07 1.40
CA TYR A 147 10.78 11.47 1.49
C TYR A 147 10.39 12.20 2.79
N GLY A 148 11.29 12.26 3.77
CA GLY A 148 11.04 12.91 5.06
C GLY A 148 10.14 12.10 6.02
N LEU A 149 9.80 10.85 5.70
CA LEU A 149 8.98 10.02 6.58
C LEU A 149 9.69 9.77 7.91
N GLY A 150 8.96 9.84 9.01
CA GLY A 150 9.54 9.64 10.35
C GLY A 150 10.27 10.86 10.94
N THR A 151 10.45 11.95 10.17
CA THR A 151 11.13 13.18 10.65
C THR A 151 10.18 14.26 11.19
N GLY A 152 8.87 14.06 11.02
CA GLY A 152 7.85 15.09 11.26
C GLY A 152 7.67 16.09 10.10
N ASN A 153 8.61 16.12 9.15
CA ASN A 153 8.53 16.94 7.94
C ASN A 153 8.37 16.04 6.72
N ILE A 154 7.13 15.78 6.31
CA ILE A 154 6.86 15.08 5.06
C ILE A 154 7.17 16.05 3.92
N ILE A 155 8.12 15.69 3.06
CA ILE A 155 8.37 16.47 1.84
C ILE A 155 7.14 16.30 0.95
N LYS A 156 6.29 17.32 0.94
CA LYS A 156 5.31 17.49 -0.13
C LYS A 156 6.12 17.90 -1.35
N SER A 157 6.47 16.95 -2.22
CA SER A 157 6.98 17.25 -3.55
C SER A 157 5.90 17.95 -4.36
N GLY A 158 5.75 19.24 -4.09
CA GLY A 158 4.91 20.18 -4.83
C GLY A 158 5.71 21.34 -5.41
N ASP A 159 7.05 21.34 -5.30
CA ASP A 159 7.87 22.51 -5.67
C ASP A 159 9.07 22.23 -6.60
N GLU A 160 9.10 21.07 -7.27
CA GLU A 160 10.03 20.83 -8.40
C GLU A 160 9.27 20.47 -9.68
N THR A 161 8.51 21.43 -10.20
CA THR A 161 8.29 21.57 -11.66
C THR A 161 8.32 23.04 -12.06
N LYS A 162 9.43 23.73 -11.74
CA LYS A 162 9.84 24.88 -12.56
C LYS A 162 10.47 24.36 -13.85
N GLY A 163 9.66 24.34 -14.91
CA GLY A 163 10.12 24.62 -16.26
C GLY A 163 10.37 23.42 -17.18
N THR A 164 9.29 22.89 -17.76
CA THR A 164 9.22 22.84 -19.23
C THR A 164 7.78 23.09 -19.67
N THR A 165 7.54 24.31 -20.15
CA THR A 165 6.37 24.69 -20.95
C THR A 165 6.28 23.80 -22.18
N GLY A 166 5.56 22.70 -22.05
CA GLY A 166 4.97 21.96 -23.17
C GLY A 166 3.46 22.00 -22.99
N LYS A 167 2.86 23.15 -23.29
CA LYS A 167 1.40 23.27 -23.47
C LYS A 167 1.04 22.37 -24.64
N GLU A 168 0.44 21.22 -24.34
CA GLU A 168 -0.53 20.61 -25.24
C GLU A 168 -1.83 20.48 -24.46
N GLN A 169 -2.82 21.14 -25.04
CA GLN A 169 -4.03 21.65 -24.43
C GLN A 169 -5.18 20.87 -25.04
N ILE A 170 -5.85 20.04 -24.22
CA ILE A 170 -7.28 19.75 -24.37
C ILE A 170 -7.84 19.51 -22.97
N SER A 171 -8.49 20.49 -22.34
CA SER A 171 -9.45 20.19 -21.26
C SER A 171 -10.44 21.34 -21.07
N ASP A 172 -11.72 21.03 -21.22
CA ASP A 172 -12.77 21.67 -20.42
C ASP A 172 -12.38 21.53 -18.93
N SER A 173 -12.66 22.53 -18.09
CA SER A 173 -12.39 22.50 -16.63
C SER A 173 -12.92 21.24 -15.95
N THR A 174 -13.97 20.66 -16.53
CA THR A 174 -14.68 19.45 -16.12
C THR A 174 -13.84 18.17 -16.19
N PHE A 175 -12.91 18.03 -17.14
CA PHE A 175 -12.11 16.81 -17.30
C PHE A 175 -10.70 17.05 -17.82
N THR A 176 -9.71 16.80 -16.96
CA THR A 176 -8.29 17.00 -17.27
C THR A 176 -7.56 15.68 -17.30
N VAL A 177 -6.68 15.49 -18.29
CA VAL A 177 -5.82 14.31 -18.42
C VAL A 177 -4.36 14.76 -18.45
N ARG A 178 -3.52 14.14 -17.63
CA ARG A 178 -2.06 14.40 -17.56
C ARG A 178 -1.32 13.43 -18.47
N LYS A 179 -0.08 13.77 -18.85
CA LYS A 179 0.77 12.97 -19.75
C LYS A 179 1.05 11.54 -19.25
N ASN A 180 1.03 11.31 -17.94
CA ASN A 180 1.24 9.99 -17.33
C ASN A 180 -0.05 9.14 -17.26
N GLY A 181 -1.14 9.55 -17.90
CA GLY A 181 -2.42 8.84 -17.88
C GLY A 181 -3.30 9.14 -16.65
N SER A 182 -2.82 9.96 -15.71
CA SER A 182 -3.66 10.46 -14.61
C SER A 182 -4.78 11.33 -15.16
N TRP A 183 -5.96 11.29 -14.55
CA TRP A 183 -7.07 12.12 -14.96
C TRP A 183 -7.92 12.54 -13.78
N LYS A 184 -8.63 13.65 -13.96
CA LYS A 184 -9.55 14.20 -12.96
C LYS A 184 -10.84 14.63 -13.64
N LEU A 185 -11.95 14.12 -13.12
CA LEU A 185 -13.31 14.50 -13.48
C LEU A 185 -13.89 15.31 -12.33
N ILE A 186 -14.31 16.54 -12.61
CA ILE A 186 -15.00 17.42 -11.66
C ILE A 186 -16.45 17.54 -12.13
N ALA A 187 -17.40 17.52 -11.19
CA ALA A 187 -18.78 17.83 -11.49
C ALA A 187 -18.93 19.32 -11.80
N ASP A 188 -18.87 19.65 -13.09
CA ASP A 188 -19.01 20.99 -13.64
C ASP A 188 -19.96 20.95 -14.86
N THR A 189 -20.26 22.10 -15.43
CA THR A 189 -21.03 22.26 -16.65
C THR A 189 -20.45 21.35 -17.74
N GLY A 190 -21.32 20.53 -18.35
CA GLY A 190 -20.92 19.57 -19.38
C GLY A 190 -20.41 18.21 -18.88
N VAL A 191 -20.40 17.93 -17.56
CA VAL A 191 -19.95 16.63 -17.01
C VAL A 191 -20.68 15.43 -17.62
N ILE A 192 -21.97 15.57 -17.91
CA ILE A 192 -22.78 14.52 -18.55
C ILE A 192 -22.27 14.23 -19.97
N LYS A 193 -21.91 15.28 -20.73
CA LYS A 193 -21.34 15.15 -22.07
C LYS A 193 -19.98 14.47 -22.01
N VAL A 194 -19.10 14.88 -21.08
CA VAL A 194 -17.80 14.23 -20.86
C VAL A 194 -17.97 12.74 -20.57
N LEU A 195 -18.86 12.37 -19.65
CA LEU A 195 -19.13 10.96 -19.35
C LEU A 195 -19.61 10.19 -20.59
N SER A 196 -20.44 10.83 -21.42
CA SER A 196 -20.97 10.19 -22.62
C SER A 196 -19.93 10.00 -23.73
N GLU A 197 -18.97 10.91 -23.87
CA GLU A 197 -18.00 10.96 -24.99
C GLU A 197 -16.63 10.38 -24.65
N LYS A 198 -16.18 10.51 -23.39
CA LYS A 198 -14.81 10.16 -22.97
C LYS A 198 -14.73 8.84 -22.22
N PHE A 199 -15.81 8.40 -21.58
CA PHE A 199 -15.81 7.17 -20.79
C PHE A 199 -16.43 6.02 -21.59
N LYS A 200 -15.76 4.87 -21.56
CA LYS A 200 -16.26 3.63 -22.11
C LYS A 200 -17.31 3.06 -21.16
N ARG A 201 -18.48 2.79 -21.70
CA ARG A 201 -19.58 2.11 -21.00
C ARG A 201 -19.38 0.61 -21.14
N VAL A 202 -19.36 -0.10 -20.01
CA VAL A 202 -19.14 -1.56 -19.96
C VAL A 202 -20.45 -2.30 -19.68
N VAL A 203 -21.29 -1.74 -18.79
CA VAL A 203 -22.59 -2.28 -18.40
C VAL A 203 -23.60 -1.13 -18.30
N GLY A 204 -24.85 -1.37 -18.73
CA GLY A 204 -25.96 -0.41 -18.68
C GLY A 204 -25.84 0.76 -19.65
N SER A 205 -26.74 1.74 -19.53
CA SER A 205 -26.71 3.00 -20.29
C SER A 205 -26.66 4.22 -19.38
N LEU A 206 -26.07 5.32 -19.86
CA LEU A 206 -26.03 6.58 -19.11
C LEU A 206 -27.44 7.18 -18.98
N GLU A 207 -28.31 7.00 -19.98
CA GLU A 207 -29.71 7.46 -19.92
C GLU A 207 -30.50 6.75 -18.81
N GLU A 208 -30.24 5.46 -18.58
CA GLU A 208 -30.83 4.71 -17.48
C GLU A 208 -30.54 5.36 -16.12
N LEU A 209 -29.34 5.92 -15.93
CA LEU A 209 -28.97 6.60 -14.68
C LEU A 209 -29.74 7.90 -14.41
N SER A 210 -30.39 8.48 -15.43
CA SER A 210 -31.01 9.80 -15.36
C SER A 210 -30.06 10.84 -14.72
N PRO A 211 -28.87 11.07 -15.33
CA PRO A 211 -27.85 11.93 -14.78
C PRO A 211 -28.35 13.37 -14.74
N MET A 212 -28.12 14.04 -13.60
CA MET A 212 -28.44 15.45 -13.43
C MET A 212 -27.24 16.15 -12.84
N TYR A 213 -26.94 17.34 -13.36
CA TYR A 213 -25.92 18.22 -12.79
C TYR A 213 -26.61 19.36 -12.06
N ASP A 214 -26.28 19.53 -10.78
CA ASP A 214 -26.67 20.67 -9.96
C ASP A 214 -25.53 21.71 -10.00
N PRO A 215 -25.73 22.85 -10.69
CA PRO A 215 -24.72 23.89 -10.80
C PRO A 215 -24.46 24.64 -9.49
N ASP A 216 -25.47 24.77 -8.62
CA ASP A 216 -25.36 25.56 -7.40
C ASP A 216 -24.42 24.88 -6.39
N ASN A 217 -24.45 23.54 -6.36
CA ASN A 217 -23.62 22.74 -5.47
C ASN A 217 -22.43 22.07 -6.17
N SER A 218 -22.32 22.18 -7.50
CA SER A 218 -21.35 21.49 -8.34
C SER A 218 -21.36 19.98 -8.11
N VAL A 219 -22.55 19.36 -8.30
CA VAL A 219 -22.79 17.95 -7.99
C VAL A 219 -23.37 17.23 -9.21
N LEU A 220 -22.80 16.08 -9.54
CA LEU A 220 -23.41 15.11 -10.46
C LEU A 220 -24.24 14.10 -9.66
N MET A 221 -25.50 13.91 -10.03
CA MET A 221 -26.42 12.98 -9.39
C MET A 221 -26.91 11.92 -10.37
N PHE A 222 -27.03 10.68 -9.91
CA PHE A 222 -27.71 9.59 -10.64
C PHE A 222 -28.93 9.13 -9.83
N HIS A 223 -30.12 9.10 -10.44
CA HIS A 223 -31.42 8.90 -9.74
C HIS A 223 -32.08 7.55 -9.99
N LYS A 224 -31.72 6.88 -11.10
CA LYS A 224 -32.33 5.62 -11.52
C LYS A 224 -31.24 4.59 -11.74
N ILE A 225 -30.70 4.09 -10.65
CA ILE A 225 -29.65 3.09 -10.71
C ILE A 225 -30.33 1.73 -10.96
N LYS A 226 -29.72 0.91 -11.81
CA LYS A 226 -29.93 -0.55 -11.83
C LYS A 226 -28.56 -1.19 -11.66
N GLU A 227 -27.74 -1.03 -12.69
CA GLU A 227 -26.33 -1.37 -12.71
C GLU A 227 -25.67 -0.59 -13.84
N VAL A 228 -24.64 0.20 -13.53
CA VAL A 228 -23.80 0.83 -14.54
C VAL A 228 -22.34 0.70 -14.15
N LEU A 229 -21.51 0.42 -15.15
CA LEU A 229 -20.06 0.48 -15.06
C LEU A 229 -19.52 1.32 -16.21
N PHE A 230 -18.82 2.40 -15.88
CA PHE A 230 -18.08 3.20 -16.85
C PHE A 230 -16.62 3.34 -16.44
N VAL A 231 -15.73 3.32 -17.43
CA VAL A 231 -14.27 3.40 -17.24
C VAL A 231 -13.64 4.38 -18.22
N TYR A 232 -12.59 5.06 -17.80
CA TYR A 232 -11.72 5.83 -18.69
C TYR A 232 -10.51 4.98 -19.08
N ASP A 233 -10.18 4.93 -20.37
CA ASP A 233 -9.13 4.05 -20.86
C ASP A 233 -7.74 4.67 -20.74
N ASN A 234 -7.08 4.44 -19.59
CA ASN A 234 -5.77 4.99 -19.25
C ASN A 234 -4.71 3.96 -18.80
N LYS A 235 -5.08 2.68 -18.65
CA LYS A 235 -4.19 1.54 -18.37
C LYS A 235 -3.10 1.83 -17.32
N LEU A 236 -3.50 2.26 -16.13
CA LEU A 236 -2.57 2.53 -15.01
C LEU A 236 -2.13 1.24 -14.32
N LYS A 237 -0.86 1.19 -13.90
CA LYS A 237 -0.26 0.05 -13.18
C LYS A 237 -0.20 0.28 -11.67
N GLY A 238 0.43 1.36 -11.24
CA GLY A 238 0.31 1.88 -9.88
C GLY A 238 -0.77 2.94 -9.90
N VAL A 239 -1.76 2.84 -9.02
CA VAL A 239 -2.92 3.75 -9.06
C VAL A 239 -3.41 4.18 -7.68
N GLN A 240 -3.70 5.47 -7.56
CA GLN A 240 -4.58 6.02 -6.54
C GLN A 240 -5.87 6.49 -7.21
N VAL A 241 -7.03 6.06 -6.70
CA VAL A 241 -8.35 6.54 -7.14
C VAL A 241 -9.06 7.16 -5.96
N THR A 242 -9.47 8.41 -6.09
CA THR A 242 -10.22 9.16 -5.08
C THR A 242 -11.56 9.59 -5.64
N ALA A 243 -12.63 9.43 -4.87
CA ALA A 243 -13.94 9.98 -5.20
C ALA A 243 -14.57 10.67 -4.00
N LYS A 244 -15.14 11.87 -4.22
CA LYS A 244 -16.00 12.51 -3.21
C LYS A 244 -17.45 12.26 -3.56
N VAL A 245 -18.13 11.51 -2.70
CA VAL A 245 -19.47 11.01 -2.93
C VAL A 245 -20.38 11.25 -1.74
N ASN A 246 -21.69 11.30 -1.99
CA ASN A 246 -22.72 11.10 -0.98
C ASN A 246 -23.58 9.91 -1.42
N ILE A 247 -23.71 8.94 -0.52
CA ILE A 247 -24.39 7.66 -0.72
C ILE A 247 -25.53 7.45 0.30
N ASP A 248 -25.94 8.48 1.03
CA ASP A 248 -26.96 8.37 2.09
C ASP A 248 -28.30 7.83 1.55
N ASP A 249 -28.64 8.23 0.31
CA ASP A 249 -29.87 7.84 -0.38
C ASP A 249 -29.66 6.69 -1.38
N LEU A 250 -28.49 6.02 -1.35
CA LEU A 250 -28.19 4.87 -2.20
C LEU A 250 -28.59 3.58 -1.48
N ASN A 251 -29.60 2.89 -2.00
CA ASN A 251 -29.91 1.52 -1.61
C ASN A 251 -29.23 0.55 -2.58
N GLY A 252 -27.93 0.34 -2.38
CA GLY A 252 -27.11 -0.34 -3.38
C GLY A 252 -25.65 -0.41 -3.03
N GLU A 253 -24.83 -0.50 -4.08
CA GLU A 253 -23.40 -0.75 -4.01
C GLU A 253 -22.65 0.27 -4.86
N LEU A 254 -21.49 0.67 -4.35
CA LEU A 254 -20.56 1.55 -5.02
C LEU A 254 -19.19 0.86 -5.10
N GLU A 255 -18.59 0.81 -6.28
CA GLU A 255 -17.25 0.27 -6.44
C GLU A 255 -16.36 1.29 -7.16
N LEU A 256 -15.25 1.70 -6.53
CA LEU A 256 -14.16 2.36 -7.23
C LEU A 256 -13.37 1.30 -7.98
N VAL A 257 -13.60 1.20 -9.28
CA VAL A 257 -13.00 0.20 -10.15
C VAL A 257 -11.62 0.66 -10.60
N HIS A 258 -10.63 -0.20 -10.46
CA HIS A 258 -9.27 0.01 -10.94
C HIS A 258 -8.68 -1.28 -11.51
N HIS A 259 -7.58 -1.18 -12.26
CA HIS A 259 -7.01 -2.30 -13.01
C HIS A 259 -8.04 -3.02 -13.90
N PHE A 260 -9.00 -2.27 -14.47
CA PHE A 260 -10.03 -2.87 -15.30
C PHE A 260 -9.47 -3.40 -16.63
N ILE A 261 -9.61 -4.70 -16.83
CA ILE A 261 -9.28 -5.40 -18.08
C ILE A 261 -10.58 -5.63 -18.86
N ASP A 262 -11.53 -6.32 -18.21
CA ASP A 262 -12.86 -6.61 -18.73
C ASP A 262 -13.86 -6.83 -17.57
N LYS A 263 -15.14 -7.07 -17.88
CA LYS A 263 -16.23 -7.20 -16.89
C LYS A 263 -16.06 -8.36 -15.90
N ASN A 264 -15.15 -9.29 -16.17
CA ASN A 264 -14.85 -10.45 -15.36
C ASN A 264 -13.43 -10.39 -14.77
N ASN A 265 -12.69 -9.29 -14.97
CA ASN A 265 -11.30 -9.15 -14.54
C ASN A 265 -10.97 -7.69 -14.18
N TYR A 266 -11.10 -7.34 -12.89
CA TYR A 266 -10.75 -6.01 -12.35
C TYR A 266 -10.63 -6.02 -10.83
N ASP A 267 -10.00 -4.99 -10.27
CA ASP A 267 -9.93 -4.74 -8.84
C ASP A 267 -10.86 -3.61 -8.44
N PHE A 268 -11.30 -3.59 -7.19
CA PHE A 268 -12.13 -2.50 -6.70
C PHE A 268 -12.07 -2.31 -5.18
N LEU A 269 -12.31 -1.06 -4.78
CA LEU A 269 -12.77 -0.73 -3.42
C LEU A 269 -14.29 -0.65 -3.43
N GLY A 270 -14.94 -1.60 -2.78
CA GLY A 270 -16.40 -1.72 -2.76
C GLY A 270 -17.02 -1.27 -1.45
N LEU A 271 -18.11 -0.51 -1.53
CA LEU A 271 -19.04 -0.23 -0.43
C LEU A 271 -20.31 -1.04 -0.66
N ARG A 272 -20.56 -2.02 0.21
CA ARG A 272 -21.64 -2.99 0.04
C ARG A 272 -22.20 -3.38 1.41
N ASN A 273 -23.52 -3.26 1.59
CA ASN A 273 -24.23 -3.74 2.80
C ASN A 273 -23.62 -3.26 4.13
N GLY A 274 -23.12 -2.03 4.21
CA GLY A 274 -22.46 -1.50 5.40
C GLY A 274 -21.07 -2.08 5.66
N GLU A 275 -20.43 -2.64 4.64
CA GLU A 275 -19.02 -3.05 4.64
C GLU A 275 -18.25 -2.26 3.56
N ILE A 276 -16.98 -2.00 3.83
CA ILE A 276 -15.99 -1.57 2.84
C ILE A 276 -15.02 -2.73 2.61
N SER A 277 -14.67 -2.99 1.35
CA SER A 277 -13.80 -4.12 1.01
C SER A 277 -12.84 -3.80 -0.12
N LEU A 278 -11.63 -4.35 -0.03
CA LEU A 278 -10.69 -4.44 -1.14
C LEU A 278 -10.88 -5.81 -1.79
N SER A 279 -11.22 -5.81 -3.07
CA SER A 279 -11.62 -7.02 -3.77
C SER A 279 -11.08 -7.08 -5.19
N ARG A 280 -10.94 -8.30 -5.70
CA ARG A 280 -10.62 -8.60 -7.10
C ARG A 280 -11.69 -9.50 -7.68
N ILE A 281 -12.12 -9.21 -8.88
CA ILE A 281 -12.87 -10.14 -9.72
C ILE A 281 -11.87 -10.78 -10.69
N SER A 282 -11.82 -12.11 -10.69
CA SER A 282 -11.01 -12.93 -11.59
C SER A 282 -11.88 -13.99 -12.24
N ASN A 283 -11.99 -13.99 -13.56
CA ASN A 283 -12.91 -14.88 -14.29
C ASN A 283 -14.36 -14.84 -13.76
N GLY A 284 -14.80 -13.69 -13.24
CA GLY A 284 -16.13 -13.50 -12.67
C GLY A 284 -16.28 -13.92 -11.20
N GLU A 285 -15.26 -14.49 -10.58
CA GLU A 285 -15.26 -14.83 -9.15
C GLU A 285 -14.67 -13.70 -8.31
N ILE A 286 -15.35 -13.33 -7.23
CA ILE A 286 -14.90 -12.30 -6.30
C ILE A 286 -13.97 -12.93 -5.26
N LYS A 287 -12.75 -12.41 -5.16
CA LYS A 287 -11.82 -12.62 -4.06
C LYS A 287 -11.72 -11.36 -3.22
N ILE A 288 -12.04 -11.47 -1.94
CA ILE A 288 -11.89 -10.37 -0.97
C ILE A 288 -10.47 -10.45 -0.39
N PHE A 289 -9.74 -9.34 -0.42
CA PHE A 289 -8.42 -9.21 0.19
C PHE A 289 -8.51 -8.80 1.65
N GLU A 290 -9.40 -7.86 1.95
CA GLU A 290 -9.69 -7.35 3.29
C GLU A 290 -11.08 -6.71 3.28
N LYS A 291 -11.80 -6.78 4.41
CA LYS A 291 -13.07 -6.07 4.56
C LYS A 291 -13.30 -5.63 6.00
N GLU A 292 -14.00 -4.52 6.17
CA GLU A 292 -14.35 -3.99 7.48
C GLU A 292 -15.76 -3.40 7.49
N LYS A 293 -16.34 -3.27 8.69
CA LYS A 293 -17.63 -2.59 8.84
C LYS A 293 -17.48 -1.10 8.56
N PHE A 294 -18.43 -0.55 7.82
CA PHE A 294 -18.43 0.83 7.38
C PHE A 294 -19.81 1.47 7.52
N GLN A 295 -19.85 2.64 8.15
CA GLN A 295 -21.00 3.52 8.17
C GLN A 295 -20.52 4.96 8.03
N SER A 296 -21.25 5.75 7.25
CA SER A 296 -21.04 7.18 7.11
C SER A 296 -22.36 7.91 6.95
N LYS A 297 -22.34 9.23 7.17
CA LYS A 297 -23.41 10.14 6.78
C LYS A 297 -22.82 11.34 6.06
N GLY A 298 -23.53 11.83 5.06
CA GLY A 298 -23.16 13.00 4.28
C GLY A 298 -22.03 12.72 3.27
N TRP A 299 -21.32 13.79 2.92
CA TRP A 299 -20.20 13.72 1.97
C TRP A 299 -19.00 12.99 2.57
N ILE A 300 -18.52 11.99 1.85
CA ILE A 300 -17.30 11.25 2.16
C ILE A 300 -16.31 11.33 0.99
N GLU A 301 -15.02 11.34 1.31
CA GLU A 301 -13.95 11.05 0.37
C GLU A 301 -13.56 9.58 0.53
N ILE A 302 -13.85 8.76 -0.47
CA ILE A 302 -13.35 7.39 -0.55
C ILE A 302 -12.13 7.33 -1.45
N LYS A 303 -11.13 6.55 -1.06
CA LYS A 303 -9.87 6.48 -1.77
C LYS A 303 -9.31 5.07 -1.73
N VAL A 304 -8.82 4.59 -2.87
CA VAL A 304 -8.08 3.35 -2.99
C VAL A 304 -6.70 3.62 -3.53
N VAL A 305 -5.69 2.98 -2.95
CA VAL A 305 -4.33 2.94 -3.46
C VAL A 305 -3.96 1.49 -3.70
N SER A 306 -3.48 1.19 -4.91
CA SER A 306 -2.98 -0.12 -5.30
C SER A 306 -1.61 0.05 -5.94
N GLU A 307 -0.60 -0.54 -5.28
CA GLU A 307 0.80 -0.53 -5.73
C GLU A 307 1.45 -1.87 -5.39
N GLY A 308 1.93 -2.57 -6.43
CA GLY A 308 2.49 -3.92 -6.26
C GLY A 308 1.46 -4.89 -5.66
N THR A 309 1.84 -5.53 -4.55
CA THR A 309 1.01 -6.50 -3.82
C THR A 309 0.11 -5.89 -2.75
N HIS A 310 0.16 -4.56 -2.56
CA HIS A 310 -0.50 -3.86 -1.47
C HIS A 310 -1.71 -3.07 -1.97
N PHE A 311 -2.82 -3.22 -1.25
CA PHE A 311 -4.09 -2.55 -1.52
C PHE A 311 -4.55 -1.85 -0.24
N ARG A 312 -4.89 -0.56 -0.34
CA ARG A 312 -5.30 0.25 0.80
C ARG A 312 -6.56 1.03 0.48
N GLY A 313 -7.57 0.92 1.33
CA GLY A 313 -8.84 1.63 1.23
C GLY A 313 -8.99 2.63 2.36
N TYR A 314 -9.37 3.86 2.03
CA TYR A 314 -9.49 4.98 2.95
C TYR A 314 -10.87 5.62 2.85
N VAL A 315 -11.31 6.18 3.97
CA VAL A 315 -12.46 7.08 4.04
C VAL A 315 -12.05 8.33 4.82
N ASN A 316 -12.25 9.51 4.23
CA ASN A 316 -11.87 10.81 4.82
C ASN A 316 -10.42 10.83 5.33
N ASN A 317 -9.49 10.37 4.48
CA ASN A 317 -8.06 10.19 4.77
C ASN A 317 -7.70 9.20 5.90
N LYS A 318 -8.68 8.52 6.50
CA LYS A 318 -8.42 7.44 7.44
C LYS A 318 -8.40 6.11 6.71
N MET A 319 -7.32 5.33 6.85
CA MET A 319 -7.27 3.97 6.32
C MET A 319 -8.29 3.10 7.07
N ILE A 320 -9.12 2.38 6.32
CA ILE A 320 -10.13 1.47 6.86
C ILE A 320 -9.77 0.01 6.58
N VAL A 321 -9.18 -0.27 5.42
CA VAL A 321 -8.80 -1.63 5.01
C VAL A 321 -7.42 -1.64 4.37
N HIS A 322 -6.63 -2.66 4.68
CA HIS A 322 -5.31 -2.91 4.10
C HIS A 322 -5.20 -4.39 3.74
N GLY A 323 -5.30 -4.69 2.45
CA GLY A 323 -5.26 -6.04 1.93
C GLY A 323 -3.98 -6.33 1.15
N HIS A 324 -3.63 -7.62 1.06
CA HIS A 324 -2.52 -8.10 0.26
C HIS A 324 -3.01 -9.08 -0.82
N GLY A 325 -2.48 -8.94 -2.03
CA GLY A 325 -2.85 -9.76 -3.19
C GLY A 325 -1.70 -9.87 -4.19
N SER A 326 -1.92 -10.61 -5.27
CA SER A 326 -0.95 -10.60 -6.39
C SER A 326 -1.02 -9.26 -7.12
N GLU A 327 0.12 -8.80 -7.63
CA GLU A 327 0.22 -7.56 -8.40
C GLU A 327 -0.77 -7.56 -9.58
N SER A 328 -1.42 -6.42 -9.78
CA SER A 328 -2.41 -6.21 -10.82
C SER A 328 -1.76 -5.91 -12.16
N ASN A 329 -2.38 -6.39 -13.25
CA ASN A 329 -2.01 -5.92 -14.58
C ASN A 329 -2.47 -4.47 -14.78
N PRO A 330 -1.77 -3.66 -15.60
CA PRO A 330 -2.20 -2.31 -15.91
C PRO A 330 -3.62 -2.31 -16.50
N GLY A 331 -4.48 -1.42 -16.01
CA GLY A 331 -5.89 -1.43 -16.38
C GLY A 331 -6.58 -0.08 -16.24
N SER A 332 -7.78 0.00 -16.79
CA SER A 332 -8.57 1.22 -16.83
C SER A 332 -9.17 1.53 -15.45
N VAL A 333 -9.51 2.80 -15.19
CA VAL A 333 -10.10 3.24 -13.93
C VAL A 333 -11.54 3.72 -14.17
N GLY A 334 -12.44 3.46 -13.22
CA GLY A 334 -13.83 3.85 -13.34
C GLY A 334 -14.63 3.67 -12.06
N ILE A 335 -15.94 3.61 -12.22
CA ILE A 335 -16.87 3.41 -11.12
C ILE A 335 -17.98 2.45 -11.53
N LYS A 336 -18.35 1.57 -10.63
CA LYS A 336 -19.54 0.73 -10.75
C LYS A 336 -20.56 1.16 -9.70
N ILE A 337 -21.82 1.23 -10.12
CA ILE A 337 -22.92 1.60 -9.24
C ILE A 337 -24.07 0.62 -9.52
N THR A 338 -24.57 -0.03 -8.47
CA THR A 338 -25.66 -1.02 -8.54
C THR A 338 -26.71 -0.69 -7.48
N GLY A 339 -27.98 -0.99 -7.71
CA GLY A 339 -29.05 -0.80 -6.73
C GLY A 339 -30.03 0.30 -7.12
N THR A 340 -30.67 0.98 -6.17
CA THR A 340 -31.67 2.04 -6.41
C THR A 340 -31.38 3.28 -5.56
N GLY A 341 -32.10 4.38 -5.82
CA GLY A 341 -31.94 5.62 -5.07
C GLY A 341 -31.00 6.61 -5.74
N ILE A 342 -30.36 7.46 -4.94
CA ILE A 342 -29.53 8.58 -5.43
C ILE A 342 -28.09 8.43 -4.94
N ILE A 343 -27.15 8.59 -5.85
CA ILE A 343 -25.74 8.84 -5.52
C ILE A 343 -25.35 10.19 -6.08
N SER A 344 -24.61 10.95 -5.28
CA SER A 344 -24.05 12.24 -5.65
C SER A 344 -22.52 12.17 -5.72
N ILE A 345 -21.92 12.79 -6.73
CA ILE A 345 -20.48 12.77 -6.99
C ILE A 345 -20.01 14.20 -7.26
N LYS A 346 -18.95 14.63 -6.57
CA LYS A 346 -18.29 15.93 -6.80
C LYS A 346 -17.03 15.82 -7.63
N VAL A 347 -16.25 14.77 -7.40
CA VAL A 347 -14.97 14.57 -8.08
C VAL A 347 -14.65 13.08 -8.14
N ILE A 348 -14.01 12.68 -9.23
CA ILE A 348 -13.26 11.42 -9.33
C ILE A 348 -11.87 11.78 -9.84
N ASP A 349 -10.82 11.36 -9.14
CA ASP A 349 -9.43 11.66 -9.43
C ASP A 349 -8.65 10.34 -9.47
N ALA A 350 -7.99 10.05 -10.59
CA ALA A 350 -7.19 8.86 -10.80
C ALA A 350 -5.75 9.28 -11.08
N GLU A 351 -4.84 8.93 -10.19
CA GLU A 351 -3.42 9.29 -10.26
C GLU A 351 -2.57 8.04 -10.49
N ALA A 352 -1.65 8.13 -11.45
CA ALA A 352 -0.60 7.13 -11.63
C ALA A 352 0.47 7.30 -10.54
N LEU A 353 0.92 6.18 -9.95
CA LEU A 353 1.94 6.14 -8.88
C LEU A 353 3.37 6.03 -9.42
#